data_AF-A0A4R8QBC3-F1
#
_entry.id   AF-A0A4R8QBC3-F1
#
_cell.length_a   1.000
_cell.length_b   1.000
_cell.length_c   1.000
_cell.angle_alpha   90.00
_cell.angle_beta   90.00
_cell.angle_gamma   90.00
#
_symmetry.space_group_name_H-M   'P 1'
#
loop_
_entity.id
_entity.type
_entity.pdbx_description
1 polymer ?
#
loop_
_entity_poly.entity_id
_entity_poly.type
_entity_poly.pdbx_seq_one_letter_code
_entity_poly.pdbx_strand_id
1 'polypeptide(L)'
;MFAQFLLAAALAPAVIAGPLKTRQTASYEGNPLADRQLFPNPYYTDEIKTLAIPKLSPELAEKAAKVAEVPSFAWLDKREKISLMNSTLAQIRKLNQEGANPPFAGTYVVYNFPDRDCSAKSSAGELVIAEDGINKYKKEYIDPIAALAKEYSDTRIVFIYEPDGLANLVTNLAVPKCAGAADTYKEATDYAFKTLNLDNVAIYADAGHAGWLGWDANLKPAAELYAEVYKKAGSPKAVRGLVTNVSNFNGWNLTTAPSYTTPNKQWDESKFHAALTPALKEAGYPANYLLDQGRSGKQPTGRQIWGDWCNIKEVGFGARPTVKTGIDTLDAIVWVKPGGESDGTSDSTASRYDEKCSSASSVTPAPEAGAWFQEYFEMLLKNADPAF
;
A
#
# COMPACT_ATOMS: atom_id res chain seq x y z
N MET A 1 12.07 65.35 51.69
CA MET A 1 12.36 64.22 50.79
C MET A 1 11.15 63.30 50.77
N PHE A 2 10.26 63.47 49.79
CA PHE A 2 9.17 62.53 49.53
C PHE A 2 9.21 62.24 48.02
N ALA A 3 9.51 61.00 47.67
CA ALA A 3 9.63 60.53 46.30
C ALA A 3 8.26 60.07 45.80
N GLN A 4 7.80 60.64 44.69
CA GLN A 4 6.64 60.16 43.92
C GLN A 4 7.02 58.90 43.13
N PHE A 5 6.35 57.79 43.39
CA PHE A 5 6.36 56.62 42.51
C PHE A 5 5.21 56.72 41.51
N LEU A 6 5.55 56.92 40.23
CA LEU A 6 4.65 56.77 39.09
C LEU A 6 4.53 55.27 38.76
N LEU A 7 3.34 54.70 38.91
CA LEU A 7 3.01 53.36 38.41
C LEU A 7 2.67 53.49 36.91
N ALA A 8 3.56 53.02 36.04
CA ALA A 8 3.26 52.83 34.62
C ALA A 8 2.63 51.46 34.43
N ALA A 9 1.33 51.42 34.12
CA ALA A 9 0.64 50.20 33.72
C ALA A 9 1.06 49.85 32.27
N ALA A 10 1.84 48.78 32.11
CA ALA A 10 2.16 48.22 30.81
C ALA A 10 0.94 47.46 30.26
N LEU A 11 0.26 48.02 29.27
CA LEU A 11 -0.74 47.32 28.47
C LEU A 11 -0.02 46.36 27.53
N ALA A 12 -0.12 45.06 27.80
CA ALA A 12 0.29 44.04 26.84
C ALA A 12 -0.65 44.10 25.61
N PRO A 13 -0.13 44.05 24.37
CA PRO A 13 -0.98 44.01 23.20
C PRO A 13 -1.76 42.69 23.19
N ALA A 14 -3.09 42.79 23.17
CA ALA A 14 -3.96 41.65 22.92
C ALA A 14 -3.62 41.09 21.53
N VAL A 15 -3.11 39.86 21.48
CA VAL A 15 -2.97 39.11 20.24
C VAL A 15 -4.39 38.83 19.75
N ILE A 16 -4.83 39.60 18.76
CA ILE A 16 -6.08 39.33 18.04
C ILE A 16 -5.85 38.00 17.31
N ALA A 17 -6.41 36.92 17.84
CA ALA A 17 -6.51 35.66 17.13
C ALA A 17 -7.24 35.95 15.81
N GLY A 18 -6.52 35.86 14.69
CA GLY A 18 -7.14 35.96 13.37
C GLY A 18 -8.26 34.92 13.25
N PRO A 19 -9.28 35.17 12.40
CA PRO A 19 -10.36 34.22 12.20
C PRO A 19 -9.75 32.86 11.82
N LEU A 20 -10.17 31.79 12.53
CA LEU A 20 -9.88 30.41 12.16
C LEU A 20 -10.27 30.26 10.68
N LYS A 21 -9.28 30.20 9.78
CA LYS A 21 -9.53 29.84 8.37
C LYS A 21 -10.29 28.52 8.40
N THR A 22 -11.53 28.52 7.92
CA THR A 22 -12.29 27.30 7.71
C THR A 22 -11.44 26.40 6.80
N ARG A 23 -11.07 25.22 7.31
CA ARG A 23 -10.19 24.30 6.58
C ARG A 23 -10.96 23.79 5.37
N GLN A 24 -10.46 24.06 4.17
CA GLN A 24 -11.06 23.55 2.95
C GLN A 24 -10.74 22.06 2.81
N THR A 25 -11.77 21.24 2.62
CA THR A 25 -11.59 19.81 2.35
C THR A 25 -10.79 19.62 1.06
N ALA A 26 -9.78 18.74 1.10
CA ALA A 26 -8.90 18.42 -0.02
C ALA A 26 -9.56 17.46 -1.02
N SER A 27 -10.77 17.82 -1.48
CA SER A 27 -11.52 17.06 -2.47
C SER A 27 -10.80 16.99 -3.82
N TYR A 28 -11.29 16.11 -4.69
CA TYR A 28 -10.70 15.87 -6.00
C TYR A 28 -11.74 15.39 -7.01
N GLU A 29 -11.40 15.58 -8.28
CA GLU A 29 -12.07 15.00 -9.43
C GLU A 29 -11.02 14.28 -10.29
N GLY A 30 -11.38 13.15 -10.88
CA GLY A 30 -10.45 12.34 -11.66
C GLY A 30 -9.38 11.64 -10.80
N ASN A 31 -8.12 11.68 -11.25
CA ASN A 31 -7.01 10.98 -10.59
C ASN A 31 -6.65 11.67 -9.25
N PRO A 32 -6.76 10.97 -8.10
CA PRO A 32 -6.51 11.54 -6.78
C PRO A 32 -5.06 11.97 -6.54
N LEU A 33 -4.11 11.60 -7.41
CA LEU A 33 -2.69 11.92 -7.25
C LEU A 33 -2.19 12.98 -8.22
N ALA A 34 -3.00 13.40 -9.21
CA ALA A 34 -2.54 14.23 -10.33
C ALA A 34 -1.94 15.59 -9.91
N ASP A 35 -2.48 16.21 -8.84
CA ASP A 35 -2.04 17.49 -8.29
C ASP A 35 -1.46 17.33 -6.86
N ARG A 36 -0.84 16.17 -6.57
CA ARG A 36 -0.25 15.89 -5.26
C ARG A 36 1.18 15.38 -5.36
N GLN A 37 1.96 15.72 -4.35
CA GLN A 37 3.20 15.02 -4.04
C GLN A 37 2.86 13.83 -3.13
N LEU A 38 3.51 12.69 -3.33
CA LEU A 38 3.41 11.58 -2.38
C LEU A 38 4.41 11.81 -1.25
N PHE A 39 3.96 11.73 0.00
CA PHE A 39 4.83 11.94 1.15
C PHE A 39 5.71 10.70 1.40
N PRO A 40 7.04 10.84 1.54
CA PRO A 40 7.91 9.72 1.89
C PRO A 40 7.52 9.09 3.23
N ASN A 41 7.35 7.77 3.25
CA ASN A 41 7.02 7.02 4.46
C ASN A 41 8.10 7.23 5.54
N PRO A 42 7.80 7.90 6.67
CA PRO A 42 8.80 8.19 7.68
C PRO A 42 9.38 6.94 8.34
N TYR A 43 8.57 5.88 8.48
CA TYR A 43 9.01 4.62 9.08
C TYR A 43 10.09 3.96 8.21
N TYR A 44 9.82 3.80 6.92
CA TYR A 44 10.77 3.22 5.98
C TYR A 44 12.02 4.09 5.78
N THR A 45 11.83 5.42 5.79
CA THR A 45 12.94 6.38 5.79
C THR A 45 13.88 6.15 6.99
N ASP A 46 13.31 5.91 8.18
CA ASP A 46 14.06 5.65 9.40
C ASP A 46 14.78 4.29 9.35
N GLU A 47 14.13 3.23 8.86
CA GLU A 47 14.78 1.93 8.68
C GLU A 47 16.00 2.02 7.75
N ILE A 48 15.88 2.71 6.61
CA ILE A 48 17.01 2.89 5.70
C ILE A 48 18.16 3.64 6.39
N LYS A 49 17.85 4.73 7.11
CA LYS A 49 18.86 5.57 7.76
C LYS A 49 19.54 4.89 8.94
N THR A 50 18.81 4.11 9.72
CA THR A 50 19.29 3.56 10.99
C THR A 50 19.75 2.11 10.89
N LEU A 51 19.15 1.31 10.00
CA LEU A 51 19.46 -0.10 9.85
C LEU A 51 20.33 -0.38 8.62
N ALA A 52 20.07 0.31 7.51
CA ALA A 52 20.72 0.03 6.22
C ALA A 52 22.03 0.78 6.03
N ILE A 53 21.96 2.12 5.93
CA ILE A 53 23.10 2.99 5.60
C ILE A 53 24.35 2.69 6.45
N PRO A 54 24.26 2.46 7.77
CA PRO A 54 25.45 2.16 8.59
C PRO A 54 26.19 0.86 8.22
N LYS A 55 25.55 -0.05 7.47
CA LYS A 55 26.10 -1.34 7.05
C LYS A 55 26.52 -1.39 5.58
N LEU A 56 26.25 -0.34 4.82
CA LEU A 56 26.49 -0.28 3.38
C LEU A 56 27.89 0.24 3.04
N SER A 57 28.40 -0.17 1.87
CA SER A 57 29.53 0.52 1.23
C SER A 57 29.15 1.97 0.90
N PRO A 58 30.12 2.89 0.76
CA PRO A 58 29.84 4.29 0.44
C PRO A 58 28.95 4.47 -0.80
N GLU A 59 29.22 3.72 -1.87
CA GLU A 59 28.42 3.77 -3.11
C GLU A 59 26.96 3.34 -2.87
N LEU A 60 26.74 2.25 -2.13
CA LEU A 60 25.38 1.78 -1.83
C LEU A 60 24.68 2.69 -0.82
N ALA A 61 25.41 3.33 0.10
CA ALA A 61 24.87 4.28 1.05
C ALA A 61 24.30 5.53 0.35
N GLU A 62 24.97 6.04 -0.69
CA GLU A 62 24.45 7.14 -1.51
C GLU A 62 23.16 6.75 -2.25
N LYS A 63 23.11 5.55 -2.83
CA LYS A 63 21.90 5.02 -3.46
C LYS A 63 20.77 4.84 -2.43
N ALA A 64 21.07 4.28 -1.27
CA ALA A 64 20.12 4.10 -0.17
C ALA A 64 19.55 5.44 0.33
N ALA A 65 20.37 6.48 0.43
CA ALA A 65 19.89 7.81 0.81
C ALA A 65 18.83 8.35 -0.17
N LYS A 66 19.01 8.11 -1.47
CA LYS A 66 18.00 8.44 -2.49
C LYS A 66 16.74 7.56 -2.37
N VAL A 67 16.89 6.28 -2.03
CA VAL A 67 15.73 5.39 -1.78
C VAL A 67 14.88 5.93 -0.62
N ALA A 68 15.50 6.46 0.42
CA ALA A 68 14.81 7.03 1.57
C ALA A 68 13.95 8.26 1.22
N GLU A 69 14.15 8.87 0.05
CA GLU A 69 13.33 9.97 -0.46
C GLU A 69 12.20 9.48 -1.40
N VAL A 70 12.21 8.21 -1.81
CA VAL A 70 11.18 7.64 -2.68
C VAL A 70 9.91 7.34 -1.86
N PRO A 71 8.74 7.86 -2.27
CA PRO A 71 7.51 7.66 -1.51
C PRO A 71 6.98 6.24 -1.66
N SER A 72 7.04 5.48 -0.56
CA SER A 72 6.35 4.20 -0.41
C SER A 72 5.09 4.35 0.44
N PHE A 73 4.16 3.40 0.33
CA PHE A 73 2.99 3.35 1.19
C PHE A 73 3.36 2.94 2.62
N ALA A 74 2.70 3.54 3.61
CA ALA A 74 2.82 3.14 5.02
C ALA A 74 1.76 2.08 5.37
N TRP A 75 2.19 0.93 5.89
CA TRP A 75 1.29 -0.18 6.18
C TRP A 75 0.66 -0.03 7.55
N LEU A 76 -0.67 -0.07 7.61
CA LEU A 76 -1.47 -0.13 8.84
C LEU A 76 -1.80 -1.60 9.14
N ASP A 77 -0.78 -2.47 9.14
CA ASP A 77 -0.93 -3.92 9.28
C ASP A 77 -1.30 -4.39 10.69
N LYS A 78 -1.45 -3.45 11.62
CA LYS A 78 -1.91 -3.62 13.00
C LYS A 78 -2.57 -2.33 13.51
N ARG A 79 -3.46 -2.42 14.48
CA ARG A 79 -4.12 -1.28 15.14
C ARG A 79 -3.12 -0.30 15.76
N GLU A 80 -2.00 -0.79 16.31
CA GLU A 80 -0.97 0.07 16.91
C GLU A 80 -0.39 1.11 15.92
N LYS A 81 -0.34 0.76 14.61
CA LYS A 81 0.19 1.64 13.57
C LYS A 81 -0.78 2.75 13.13
N ILE A 82 -2.01 2.78 13.63
CA ILE A 82 -2.93 3.92 13.43
C ILE A 82 -2.33 5.21 14.04
N SER A 83 -1.55 5.08 15.12
CA SER A 83 -0.82 6.21 15.71
C SER A 83 0.22 6.82 14.76
N LEU A 84 0.87 6.00 13.93
CA LEU A 84 1.80 6.44 12.87
C LEU A 84 1.07 7.21 11.77
N MET A 85 -0.14 6.77 11.39
CA MET A 85 -0.98 7.54 10.46
C MET A 85 -1.28 8.93 11.01
N ASN A 86 -1.66 9.05 12.28
CA ASN A 86 -1.96 10.34 12.90
C ASN A 86 -0.74 11.28 12.89
N SER A 87 0.42 10.81 13.35
CA SER A 87 1.64 11.64 13.39
C SER A 87 2.10 12.05 11.98
N THR A 88 2.01 11.14 11.01
CA THR A 88 2.35 11.40 9.60
C THR A 88 1.39 12.42 8.97
N LEU A 89 0.08 12.31 9.21
CA LEU A 89 -0.90 13.29 8.72
C LEU A 89 -0.73 14.67 9.35
N ALA A 90 -0.37 14.74 10.63
CA ALA A 90 0.00 16.00 11.28
C ALA A 90 1.20 16.68 10.61
N GLN A 91 2.21 15.89 10.25
CA GLN A 91 3.40 16.39 9.54
C GLN A 91 3.04 16.85 8.12
N ILE A 92 2.28 16.06 7.37
CA ILE A 92 1.82 16.42 6.02
C ILE A 92 1.02 17.72 6.06
N ARG A 93 0.06 17.84 6.99
CA ARG A 93 -0.74 19.05 7.17
C ARG A 93 0.16 20.26 7.42
N LYS A 94 1.14 20.14 8.33
CA LYS A 94 2.07 21.22 8.64
C LYS A 94 2.83 21.67 7.38
N LEU A 95 3.41 20.74 6.63
CA LEU A 95 4.16 21.05 5.40
C LEU A 95 3.28 21.69 4.33
N ASN A 96 2.04 21.23 4.18
CA ASN A 96 1.07 21.83 3.26
C ASN A 96 0.70 23.26 3.68
N GLN A 97 0.56 23.52 4.98
CA GLN A 97 0.31 24.86 5.52
C GLN A 97 1.53 25.79 5.38
N GLU A 98 2.74 25.23 5.38
CA GLU A 98 4.01 25.94 5.14
C GLU A 98 4.28 26.20 3.64
N GLY A 99 3.40 25.74 2.74
CA GLY A 99 3.45 26.09 1.32
C GLY A 99 4.02 25.01 0.40
N ALA A 100 4.00 23.73 0.80
CA ALA A 100 4.31 22.64 -0.12
C ALA A 100 3.46 22.73 -1.40
N ASN A 101 4.12 22.74 -2.56
CA ASN A 101 3.48 22.94 -3.85
C ASN A 101 4.07 22.00 -4.93
N PRO A 102 3.32 21.03 -5.45
CA PRO A 102 1.94 20.67 -5.06
C PRO A 102 1.85 20.19 -3.60
N PRO A 103 0.68 20.24 -2.94
CA PRO A 103 0.57 19.75 -1.57
C PRO A 103 0.78 18.23 -1.50
N PHE A 104 1.28 17.75 -0.37
CA PHE A 104 1.47 16.34 -0.08
C PHE A 104 0.14 15.62 0.20
N ALA A 105 0.05 14.37 -0.25
CA ALA A 105 -0.99 13.41 0.11
C ALA A 105 -0.43 12.33 1.05
N GLY A 106 -1.29 11.78 1.92
CA GLY A 106 -0.97 10.61 2.72
C GLY A 106 -1.33 9.31 1.99
N THR A 107 -0.43 8.34 1.98
CA THR A 107 -0.61 7.05 1.30
C THR A 107 -0.44 5.90 2.28
N TYR A 108 -1.50 5.11 2.47
CA TYR A 108 -1.54 4.05 3.49
C TYR A 108 -2.09 2.74 2.92
N VAL A 109 -1.64 1.62 3.49
CA VAL A 109 -2.23 0.30 3.24
C VAL A 109 -3.12 -0.07 4.43
N VAL A 110 -4.41 -0.23 4.21
CA VAL A 110 -5.34 -0.88 5.14
C VAL A 110 -5.16 -2.39 4.98
N TYR A 111 -4.71 -3.09 6.01
CA TYR A 111 -4.34 -4.51 5.90
C TYR A 111 -4.48 -5.23 7.25
N ASN A 112 -5.71 -5.45 7.72
CA ASN A 112 -5.91 -6.08 9.02
C ASN A 112 -7.17 -6.94 9.07
N PHE A 113 -7.57 -7.57 7.95
CA PHE A 113 -8.69 -8.50 7.97
C PHE A 113 -8.61 -9.53 9.10
N PRO A 114 -9.74 -9.86 9.76
CA PRO A 114 -9.80 -11.01 10.65
C PRO A 114 -9.45 -12.30 9.91
N ASP A 115 -8.63 -13.17 10.49
CA ASP A 115 -8.08 -14.36 9.81
C ASP A 115 -7.31 -13.99 8.51
N ARG A 116 -6.57 -12.87 8.53
CA ARG A 116 -5.72 -12.39 7.43
C ARG A 116 -4.86 -13.51 6.82
N ASP A 117 -4.60 -13.37 5.52
CA ASP A 117 -3.86 -14.31 4.68
C ASP A 117 -4.39 -15.73 4.83
N CYS A 118 -5.62 -15.94 4.36
CA CYS A 118 -6.30 -17.21 4.53
C CYS A 118 -5.60 -18.40 3.81
N SER A 119 -4.71 -18.11 2.85
CA SER A 119 -3.96 -19.10 2.07
C SER A 119 -2.45 -19.19 2.39
N ALA A 120 -1.94 -18.37 3.30
CA ALA A 120 -0.51 -18.31 3.64
C ALA A 120 -0.28 -18.28 5.16
N LYS A 121 0.97 -18.48 5.60
CA LYS A 121 1.33 -18.49 7.03
C LYS A 121 2.15 -17.27 7.49
N SER A 122 2.89 -16.66 6.57
CA SER A 122 3.95 -15.69 6.91
C SER A 122 3.45 -14.37 7.53
N SER A 123 2.27 -13.90 7.14
CA SER A 123 1.76 -12.57 7.51
C SER A 123 0.42 -12.63 8.29
N ALA A 124 0.24 -13.66 9.13
CA ALA A 124 -0.93 -13.78 9.99
C ALA A 124 -1.23 -12.48 10.80
N GLY A 125 -2.47 -11.98 10.67
CA GLY A 125 -2.94 -10.74 11.29
C GLY A 125 -3.30 -10.91 12.78
N GLU A 126 -3.51 -9.80 13.49
CA GLU A 126 -3.85 -9.80 14.92
C GLU A 126 -5.32 -10.10 15.23
N LEU A 127 -6.20 -10.03 14.22
CA LEU A 127 -7.63 -10.23 14.38
C LEU A 127 -8.03 -11.65 13.98
N VAL A 128 -8.87 -12.28 14.79
CA VAL A 128 -9.37 -13.65 14.57
C VAL A 128 -10.89 -13.63 14.52
N ILE A 129 -11.49 -14.25 13.50
CA ILE A 129 -12.96 -14.26 13.29
C ILE A 129 -13.69 -14.79 14.52
N ALA A 130 -13.23 -15.91 15.05
CA ALA A 130 -13.82 -16.56 16.23
C ALA A 130 -13.70 -15.72 17.52
N GLU A 131 -12.85 -14.69 17.54
CA GLU A 131 -12.60 -13.83 18.69
C GLU A 131 -13.16 -12.42 18.49
N ASP A 132 -14.38 -12.33 17.95
CA ASP A 132 -15.06 -11.07 17.65
C ASP A 132 -14.30 -10.19 16.63
N GLY A 133 -13.53 -10.83 15.76
CA GLY A 133 -12.59 -10.15 14.85
C GLY A 133 -13.26 -9.12 13.95
N ILE A 134 -14.47 -9.40 13.43
CA ILE A 134 -15.19 -8.47 12.57
C ILE A 134 -15.62 -7.18 13.31
N ASN A 135 -16.05 -7.28 14.57
CA ASN A 135 -16.42 -6.10 15.35
C ASN A 135 -15.18 -5.30 15.73
N LYS A 136 -14.09 -5.96 16.13
CA LYS A 136 -12.79 -5.31 16.36
C LYS A 136 -12.28 -4.60 15.11
N TYR A 137 -12.37 -5.24 13.94
CA TYR A 137 -12.00 -4.64 12.66
C TYR A 137 -12.80 -3.37 12.38
N LYS A 138 -14.11 -3.39 12.60
CA LYS A 138 -14.97 -2.22 12.39
C LYS A 138 -14.67 -1.11 13.40
N LYS A 139 -14.70 -1.43 14.70
CA LYS A 139 -14.73 -0.43 15.80
C LYS A 139 -13.37 0.04 16.25
N GLU A 140 -12.37 -0.81 16.17
CA GLU A 140 -11.04 -0.53 16.71
C GLU A 140 -9.99 -0.33 15.61
N TYR A 141 -10.37 -0.54 14.35
CA TYR A 141 -9.47 -0.37 13.21
C TYR A 141 -10.02 0.59 12.15
N ILE A 142 -11.14 0.28 11.48
CA ILE A 142 -11.71 1.16 10.45
C ILE A 142 -12.28 2.47 11.03
N ASP A 143 -13.05 2.42 12.12
CA ASP A 143 -13.64 3.63 12.72
C ASP A 143 -12.57 4.66 13.13
N PRO A 144 -11.46 4.29 13.81
CA PRO A 144 -10.36 5.22 14.10
C PRO A 144 -9.65 5.75 12.84
N ILE A 145 -9.43 4.93 11.82
CA ILE A 145 -8.85 5.38 10.54
C ILE A 145 -9.77 6.43 9.89
N ALA A 146 -11.09 6.19 9.89
CA ALA A 146 -12.07 7.12 9.36
C ALA A 146 -12.17 8.42 10.18
N ALA A 147 -12.00 8.34 11.51
CA ALA A 147 -11.92 9.51 12.38
C ALA A 147 -10.73 10.39 12.02
N LEU A 148 -9.54 9.81 11.79
CA LEU A 148 -8.37 10.54 11.32
C LEU A 148 -8.61 11.12 9.92
N ALA A 149 -9.18 10.35 8.99
CA ALA A 149 -9.45 10.86 7.64
C ALA A 149 -10.40 12.08 7.64
N LYS A 150 -11.37 12.13 8.58
CA LYS A 150 -12.24 13.30 8.81
C LYS A 150 -11.51 14.45 9.49
N GLU A 151 -10.72 14.15 10.52
CA GLU A 151 -9.90 15.16 11.21
C GLU A 151 -8.96 15.86 10.25
N TYR A 152 -8.31 15.09 9.36
CA TYR A 152 -7.39 15.52 8.32
C TYR A 152 -8.07 15.70 6.96
N SER A 153 -9.31 16.20 6.95
CA SER A 153 -10.07 16.47 5.72
C SER A 153 -9.39 17.47 4.78
N ASP A 154 -8.48 18.31 5.26
CA ASP A 154 -7.62 19.23 4.51
C ASP A 154 -6.39 18.56 3.86
N THR A 155 -6.19 17.27 4.08
CA THR A 155 -5.15 16.44 3.46
C THR A 155 -5.80 15.36 2.61
N ARG A 156 -5.30 15.16 1.39
CA ARG A 156 -5.75 14.05 0.55
C ARG A 156 -5.13 12.75 1.01
N ILE A 157 -5.95 11.69 1.10
CA ILE A 157 -5.54 10.38 1.60
C ILE A 157 -5.87 9.31 0.56
N VAL A 158 -4.90 8.46 0.24
CA VAL A 158 -5.10 7.30 -0.63
C VAL A 158 -4.85 6.02 0.17
N PHE A 159 -5.85 5.14 0.15
CA PHE A 159 -5.79 3.82 0.75
C PHE A 159 -5.64 2.75 -0.33
N ILE A 160 -4.65 1.89 -0.14
CA ILE A 160 -4.69 0.53 -0.68
C ILE A 160 -5.44 -0.33 0.31
N TYR A 161 -6.36 -1.15 -0.18
CA TYR A 161 -7.28 -1.90 0.66
C TYR A 161 -7.06 -3.42 0.56
N GLU A 162 -6.68 -3.97 1.71
CA GLU A 162 -6.57 -5.39 2.06
C GLU A 162 -5.88 -6.25 0.99
N PRO A 163 -4.55 -6.06 0.78
CA PRO A 163 -3.72 -6.96 0.00
C PRO A 163 -3.98 -8.44 0.32
N ASP A 164 -3.97 -9.29 -0.69
CA ASP A 164 -4.23 -10.74 -0.60
C ASP A 164 -5.62 -11.11 -0.02
N GLY A 165 -6.50 -10.14 0.24
CA GLY A 165 -7.82 -10.40 0.82
C GLY A 165 -8.81 -10.95 -0.21
N LEU A 166 -9.28 -10.09 -1.11
CA LEU A 166 -10.35 -10.45 -2.05
C LEU A 166 -9.88 -11.39 -3.17
N ALA A 167 -8.62 -11.30 -3.61
CA ALA A 167 -8.06 -12.19 -4.63
C ALA A 167 -8.14 -13.68 -4.22
N ASN A 168 -7.96 -13.96 -2.92
CA ASN A 168 -8.13 -15.28 -2.35
C ASN A 168 -9.55 -15.86 -2.54
N LEU A 169 -10.58 -15.00 -2.55
CA LEU A 169 -11.96 -15.44 -2.76
C LEU A 169 -12.25 -15.83 -4.21
N VAL A 170 -11.36 -15.50 -5.14
CA VAL A 170 -11.47 -15.92 -6.55
C VAL A 170 -10.92 -17.33 -6.75
N THR A 171 -9.75 -17.63 -6.20
CA THR A 171 -9.02 -18.87 -6.55
C THR A 171 -8.84 -19.86 -5.41
N ASN A 172 -8.98 -19.43 -4.15
CA ASN A 172 -8.54 -20.19 -2.98
C ASN A 172 -9.69 -20.60 -2.06
N LEU A 173 -10.94 -20.57 -2.52
CA LEU A 173 -12.10 -21.07 -1.75
C LEU A 173 -12.05 -22.58 -1.43
N ALA A 174 -11.18 -23.35 -2.07
CA ALA A 174 -10.91 -24.73 -1.68
C ALA A 174 -10.08 -24.83 -0.37
N VAL A 175 -9.41 -23.75 0.04
CA VAL A 175 -8.70 -23.68 1.33
C VAL A 175 -9.72 -23.42 2.44
N PRO A 176 -9.86 -24.29 3.46
CA PRO A 176 -10.91 -24.15 4.48
C PRO A 176 -10.90 -22.81 5.22
N LYS A 177 -9.72 -22.26 5.51
CA LYS A 177 -9.58 -20.93 6.13
C LYS A 177 -10.13 -19.82 5.23
N CYS A 178 -9.89 -19.89 3.91
CA CYS A 178 -10.44 -18.92 2.96
C CYS A 178 -11.96 -19.06 2.80
N ALA A 179 -12.46 -20.29 2.71
CA ALA A 179 -13.90 -20.54 2.65
C ALA A 179 -14.61 -19.99 3.90
N GLY A 180 -14.05 -20.23 5.09
CA GLY A 180 -14.59 -19.74 6.36
C GLY A 180 -14.51 -18.22 6.53
N ALA A 181 -13.53 -17.56 5.91
CA ALA A 181 -13.35 -16.12 5.99
C ALA A 181 -14.11 -15.32 4.90
N ALA A 182 -14.63 -15.98 3.87
CA ALA A 182 -15.17 -15.33 2.68
C ALA A 182 -16.27 -14.30 2.98
N ASP A 183 -17.27 -14.68 3.79
CA ASP A 183 -18.36 -13.78 4.16
C ASP A 183 -17.87 -12.62 5.02
N THR A 184 -16.94 -12.87 5.94
CA THR A 184 -16.33 -11.85 6.78
C THR A 184 -15.50 -10.85 5.96
N TYR A 185 -14.73 -11.29 4.96
CA TYR A 185 -13.98 -10.40 4.07
C TYR A 185 -14.93 -9.50 3.27
N LYS A 186 -16.00 -10.07 2.73
CA LYS A 186 -17.03 -9.29 2.01
C LYS A 186 -17.77 -8.30 2.93
N GLU A 187 -18.06 -8.68 4.17
CA GLU A 187 -18.69 -7.82 5.18
C GLU A 187 -17.76 -6.67 5.61
N ALA A 188 -16.50 -6.98 5.88
CA ALA A 188 -15.48 -6.01 6.25
C ALA A 188 -15.23 -5.01 5.10
N THR A 189 -15.19 -5.49 3.85
CA THR A 189 -15.09 -4.66 2.64
C THR A 189 -16.27 -3.70 2.51
N ASP A 190 -17.50 -4.21 2.64
CA ASP A 190 -18.71 -3.38 2.60
C ASP A 190 -18.68 -2.26 3.65
N TYR A 191 -18.28 -2.60 4.87
CA TYR A 191 -18.16 -1.63 5.96
C TYR A 191 -17.08 -0.58 5.70
N ALA A 192 -15.88 -1.00 5.31
CA ALA A 192 -14.76 -0.10 5.07
C ALA A 192 -15.05 0.87 3.91
N PHE A 193 -15.59 0.35 2.80
CA PHE A 193 -15.93 1.17 1.63
C PHE A 193 -16.98 2.22 1.95
N LYS A 194 -18.01 1.88 2.74
CA LYS A 194 -19.02 2.85 3.19
C LYS A 194 -18.45 3.87 4.17
N THR A 195 -17.64 3.42 5.12
CA THR A 195 -17.14 4.25 6.23
C THR A 195 -16.06 5.23 5.79
N LEU A 196 -15.22 4.83 4.83
CA LEU A 196 -14.14 5.63 4.26
C LEU A 196 -14.56 6.40 2.99
N ASN A 197 -15.86 6.42 2.65
CA ASN A 197 -16.39 7.22 1.54
C ASN A 197 -16.45 8.71 1.92
N LEU A 198 -15.28 9.35 1.93
CA LEU A 198 -15.06 10.76 2.29
C LEU A 198 -14.47 11.51 1.10
N ASP A 199 -14.78 12.81 0.98
CA ASP A 199 -14.39 13.63 -0.19
C ASP A 199 -12.88 13.76 -0.39
N ASN A 200 -12.07 13.64 0.67
CA ASN A 200 -10.60 13.68 0.62
C ASN A 200 -9.94 12.30 0.50
N VAL A 201 -10.73 11.21 0.37
CA VAL A 201 -10.23 9.84 0.36
C VAL A 201 -10.37 9.19 -1.02
N ALA A 202 -9.36 8.44 -1.43
CA ALA A 202 -9.42 7.48 -2.54
C ALA A 202 -9.04 6.08 -2.06
N ILE A 203 -9.71 5.05 -2.56
CA ILE A 203 -9.53 3.65 -2.19
C ILE A 203 -9.27 2.83 -3.45
N TYR A 204 -8.22 2.03 -3.40
CA TYR A 204 -7.87 1.03 -4.42
C TYR A 204 -7.84 -0.34 -3.76
N ALA A 205 -8.77 -1.21 -4.11
CA ALA A 205 -8.81 -2.58 -3.59
C ALA A 205 -7.73 -3.43 -4.22
N ASP A 206 -7.04 -4.25 -3.44
CA ASP A 206 -6.06 -5.17 -4.01
C ASP A 206 -6.71 -6.18 -4.95
N ALA A 207 -6.12 -6.33 -6.13
CA ALA A 207 -6.52 -7.23 -7.21
C ALA A 207 -5.44 -8.26 -7.55
N GLY A 208 -4.61 -8.62 -6.57
CA GLY A 208 -3.49 -9.52 -6.75
C GLY A 208 -2.57 -9.02 -7.86
N HIS A 209 -2.25 -9.90 -8.81
CA HIS A 209 -1.34 -9.60 -9.90
C HIS A 209 -1.62 -10.48 -11.13
N ALA A 210 -0.92 -10.20 -12.24
CA ALA A 210 -1.09 -10.87 -13.51
C ALA A 210 -0.96 -12.40 -13.42
N GLY A 211 0.02 -12.90 -12.67
CA GLY A 211 0.21 -14.32 -12.37
C GLY A 211 -0.81 -14.98 -11.44
N TRP A 212 -1.79 -14.23 -10.94
CA TRP A 212 -2.82 -14.74 -10.03
C TRP A 212 -4.21 -14.58 -10.63
N LEU A 213 -4.69 -13.34 -10.78
CA LEU A 213 -6.03 -13.07 -11.35
C LEU A 213 -5.99 -12.80 -12.85
N GLY A 214 -4.79 -12.62 -13.43
CA GLY A 214 -4.63 -12.35 -14.85
C GLY A 214 -4.74 -13.55 -15.78
N TRP A 215 -4.83 -14.78 -15.24
CA TRP A 215 -5.14 -15.96 -16.07
C TRP A 215 -6.52 -15.83 -16.72
N ASP A 216 -6.65 -16.20 -18.00
CA ASP A 216 -7.90 -16.09 -18.78
C ASP A 216 -9.15 -16.62 -18.01
N ALA A 217 -9.00 -17.73 -17.28
CA ALA A 217 -10.08 -18.34 -16.49
C ALA A 217 -10.50 -17.53 -15.25
N ASN A 218 -9.63 -16.66 -14.74
CA ASN A 218 -9.84 -15.89 -13.51
C ASN A 218 -10.33 -14.46 -13.77
N LEU A 219 -10.13 -13.93 -14.98
CA LEU A 219 -10.48 -12.54 -15.32
C LEU A 219 -11.96 -12.20 -15.06
N LYS A 220 -12.88 -13.04 -15.56
CA LYS A 220 -14.31 -12.81 -15.38
C LYS A 220 -14.77 -13.01 -13.92
N PRO A 221 -14.42 -14.12 -13.24
CA PRO A 221 -14.72 -14.26 -11.81
C PRO A 221 -14.17 -13.12 -10.94
N ALA A 222 -12.95 -12.65 -11.23
CA ALA A 222 -12.39 -11.49 -10.54
C ALA A 222 -13.24 -10.23 -10.78
N ALA A 223 -13.54 -9.90 -12.04
CA ALA A 223 -14.35 -8.73 -12.37
C ALA A 223 -15.72 -8.76 -11.70
N GLU A 224 -16.38 -9.92 -11.67
CA GLU A 224 -17.66 -10.14 -11.00
C GLU A 224 -17.57 -9.91 -9.48
N LEU A 225 -16.55 -10.47 -8.82
CA LEU A 225 -16.34 -10.29 -7.38
C LEU A 225 -16.10 -8.81 -7.01
N TYR A 226 -15.19 -8.12 -7.72
CA TYR A 226 -14.89 -6.72 -7.42
C TYR A 226 -16.09 -5.80 -7.69
N ALA A 227 -16.87 -6.08 -8.75
CA ALA A 227 -18.11 -5.35 -9.02
C ALA A 227 -19.19 -5.64 -7.97
N GLU A 228 -19.29 -6.88 -7.47
CA GLU A 228 -20.22 -7.27 -6.39
C GLU A 228 -19.95 -6.43 -5.13
N VAL A 229 -18.72 -6.42 -4.62
CA VAL A 229 -18.39 -5.69 -3.39
C VAL A 229 -18.51 -4.18 -3.56
N TYR A 230 -18.13 -3.64 -4.72
CA TYR A 230 -18.29 -2.21 -5.04
C TYR A 230 -19.77 -1.80 -5.04
N LYS A 231 -20.62 -2.57 -5.73
CA LYS A 231 -22.07 -2.29 -5.82
C LYS A 231 -22.78 -2.48 -4.48
N LYS A 232 -22.42 -3.51 -3.71
CA LYS A 232 -22.95 -3.77 -2.37
C LYS A 232 -22.68 -2.60 -1.42
N ALA A 233 -21.50 -1.98 -1.54
CA ALA A 233 -21.14 -0.79 -0.79
C ALA A 233 -21.87 0.50 -1.25
N GLY A 234 -22.68 0.44 -2.30
CA GLY A 234 -23.41 1.58 -2.85
C GLY A 234 -22.63 2.37 -3.90
N SER A 235 -21.64 1.75 -4.55
CA SER A 235 -20.77 2.39 -5.56
C SER A 235 -20.13 3.71 -5.08
N PRO A 236 -19.47 3.71 -3.90
CA PRO A 236 -18.97 4.94 -3.27
C PRO A 236 -17.93 5.66 -4.15
N LYS A 237 -18.01 7.00 -4.20
CA LYS A 237 -17.10 7.85 -5.00
C LYS A 237 -15.63 7.65 -4.61
N ALA A 238 -15.36 7.43 -3.32
CA ALA A 238 -14.01 7.21 -2.84
C ALA A 238 -13.39 5.89 -3.37
N VAL A 239 -14.19 4.89 -3.74
CA VAL A 239 -13.67 3.63 -4.31
C VAL A 239 -13.37 3.87 -5.79
N ARG A 240 -12.12 4.23 -6.04
CA ARG A 240 -11.61 4.68 -7.34
C ARG A 240 -11.27 3.51 -8.24
N GLY A 241 -10.80 2.40 -7.66
CA GLY A 241 -10.38 1.29 -8.49
C GLY A 241 -9.67 0.17 -7.74
N LEU A 242 -8.65 -0.38 -8.40
CA LEU A 242 -7.88 -1.53 -7.95
C LEU A 242 -6.40 -1.20 -7.85
N VAL A 243 -5.66 -1.89 -6.99
CA VAL A 243 -4.20 -1.92 -7.04
C VAL A 243 -3.74 -3.31 -7.44
N THR A 244 -2.64 -3.39 -8.17
CA THR A 244 -2.08 -4.66 -8.65
C THR A 244 -0.60 -4.75 -8.33
N ASN A 245 -0.09 -5.98 -8.30
CA ASN A 245 1.31 -6.32 -8.08
C ASN A 245 1.83 -5.98 -6.67
N VAL A 246 0.93 -5.69 -5.72
CA VAL A 246 1.31 -5.39 -4.32
C VAL A 246 2.17 -6.50 -3.77
N SER A 247 3.34 -6.15 -3.24
CA SER A 247 4.31 -7.12 -2.71
C SER A 247 4.78 -8.17 -3.71
N ASN A 248 4.57 -8.01 -5.01
CA ASN A 248 5.03 -8.93 -6.04
C ASN A 248 6.13 -8.28 -6.91
N PHE A 249 6.45 -8.89 -8.05
CA PHE A 249 7.65 -8.59 -8.83
C PHE A 249 7.38 -8.57 -10.33
N ASN A 250 6.12 -8.51 -10.76
CA ASN A 250 5.81 -8.51 -12.19
C ASN A 250 6.26 -7.19 -12.81
N GLY A 251 6.79 -7.30 -14.03
CA GLY A 251 7.16 -6.13 -14.81
C GLY A 251 5.94 -5.43 -15.39
N TRP A 252 6.20 -4.29 -16.01
CA TRP A 252 5.22 -3.50 -16.74
C TRP A 252 5.66 -3.35 -18.20
N ASN A 253 4.78 -3.68 -19.14
CA ASN A 253 5.01 -3.55 -20.59
C ASN A 253 6.33 -4.19 -21.04
N LEU A 254 6.58 -5.45 -20.66
CA LEU A 254 7.79 -6.14 -21.10
C LEU A 254 7.67 -6.50 -22.58
N THR A 255 8.82 -6.69 -23.25
CA THR A 255 8.88 -7.12 -24.65
C THR A 255 8.98 -8.64 -24.79
N THR A 256 9.44 -9.31 -23.74
CA THR A 256 9.64 -10.77 -23.70
C THR A 256 9.00 -11.32 -22.43
N ALA A 257 8.21 -12.39 -22.58
CA ALA A 257 7.61 -13.08 -21.45
C ALA A 257 8.69 -13.80 -20.62
N PRO A 258 8.80 -13.56 -19.31
CA PRO A 258 9.63 -14.39 -18.44
C PRO A 258 9.17 -15.86 -18.50
N SER A 259 10.10 -16.81 -18.51
CA SER A 259 9.80 -18.23 -18.72
C SER A 259 8.77 -18.79 -17.74
N TYR A 260 8.84 -18.40 -16.46
CA TYR A 260 7.93 -18.82 -15.40
C TYR A 260 6.48 -18.33 -15.56
N THR A 261 6.19 -17.46 -16.54
CA THR A 261 4.83 -16.94 -16.81
C THR A 261 4.04 -17.79 -17.81
N THR A 262 4.70 -18.69 -18.53
CA THR A 262 4.07 -19.54 -19.55
C THR A 262 3.11 -20.54 -18.89
N PRO A 263 1.92 -20.81 -19.47
CA PRO A 263 1.38 -20.34 -20.75
C PRO A 263 0.46 -19.10 -20.67
N ASN A 264 0.54 -18.30 -19.59
CA ASN A 264 -0.36 -17.16 -19.41
C ASN A 264 -0.13 -16.10 -20.50
N LYS A 265 -1.20 -15.59 -21.11
CA LYS A 265 -1.12 -14.50 -22.11
C LYS A 265 -0.87 -13.16 -21.45
N GLN A 266 -1.36 -12.99 -20.22
CA GLN A 266 -1.23 -11.80 -19.41
C GLN A 266 0.03 -11.93 -18.55
N TRP A 267 1.19 -12.08 -19.17
CA TRP A 267 2.46 -12.36 -18.49
C TRP A 267 3.14 -11.14 -17.84
N ASP A 268 2.55 -9.95 -17.98
CA ASP A 268 2.91 -8.73 -17.26
C ASP A 268 1.66 -7.95 -16.83
N GLU A 269 1.84 -6.94 -16.00
CA GLU A 269 0.72 -6.17 -15.44
C GLU A 269 0.01 -5.30 -16.49
N SER A 270 0.70 -4.89 -17.56
CA SER A 270 0.07 -4.11 -18.64
C SER A 270 -0.94 -4.93 -19.43
N LYS A 271 -0.63 -6.21 -19.67
CA LYS A 271 -1.53 -7.15 -20.33
C LYS A 271 -2.67 -7.56 -19.41
N PHE A 272 -2.39 -7.72 -18.12
CA PHE A 272 -3.43 -7.97 -17.14
C PHE A 272 -4.43 -6.81 -17.05
N HIS A 273 -3.96 -5.56 -16.94
CA HIS A 273 -4.83 -4.38 -16.92
C HIS A 273 -5.67 -4.29 -18.20
N ALA A 274 -5.04 -4.48 -19.36
CA ALA A 274 -5.74 -4.47 -20.65
C ALA A 274 -6.84 -5.55 -20.75
N ALA A 275 -6.60 -6.73 -20.17
CA ALA A 275 -7.54 -7.85 -20.20
C ALA A 275 -8.67 -7.72 -19.14
N LEU A 276 -8.37 -7.20 -17.95
CA LEU A 276 -9.33 -7.08 -16.86
C LEU A 276 -10.26 -5.87 -17.01
N THR A 277 -9.75 -4.75 -17.54
CA THR A 277 -10.52 -3.50 -17.74
C THR A 277 -11.87 -3.70 -18.44
N PRO A 278 -11.97 -4.36 -19.61
CA PRO A 278 -13.25 -4.57 -20.28
C PRO A 278 -14.22 -5.42 -19.45
N ALA A 279 -13.74 -6.47 -18.77
CA ALA A 279 -14.57 -7.33 -17.92
C ALA A 279 -15.14 -6.56 -16.72
N LEU A 280 -14.33 -5.69 -16.10
CA LEU A 280 -14.77 -4.81 -15.01
C LEU A 280 -15.83 -3.79 -15.47
N LYS A 281 -15.64 -3.19 -16.65
CA LYS A 281 -16.64 -2.28 -17.25
C LYS A 281 -17.95 -3.00 -17.52
N GLU A 282 -17.90 -4.19 -18.11
CA GLU A 282 -19.08 -5.04 -18.35
C GLU A 282 -19.79 -5.40 -17.04
N ALA A 283 -19.03 -5.74 -16.00
CA ALA A 283 -19.57 -6.02 -14.66
C ALA A 283 -20.10 -4.77 -13.94
N GLY A 284 -19.95 -3.56 -14.51
CA GLY A 284 -20.45 -2.31 -13.96
C GLY A 284 -19.58 -1.68 -12.88
N TYR A 285 -18.27 -1.93 -12.92
CA TYR A 285 -17.27 -1.26 -12.08
C TYR A 285 -16.12 -0.74 -12.95
N PRO A 286 -16.18 0.48 -13.49
CA PRO A 286 -15.14 1.03 -14.36
C PRO A 286 -13.91 1.51 -13.56
N ALA A 287 -13.23 0.57 -12.91
CA ALA A 287 -12.09 0.83 -12.04
C ALA A 287 -10.88 1.43 -12.78
N ASN A 288 -10.19 2.36 -12.12
CA ASN A 288 -8.81 2.73 -12.44
C ASN A 288 -7.82 1.85 -11.66
N TYR A 289 -6.53 1.98 -11.94
CA TYR A 289 -5.48 1.17 -11.34
C TYR A 289 -4.40 2.01 -10.64
N LEU A 290 -3.89 1.47 -9.54
CA LEU A 290 -2.51 1.68 -9.11
C LEU A 290 -1.69 0.42 -9.43
N LEU A 291 -0.39 0.62 -9.63
CA LEU A 291 0.54 -0.47 -9.91
C LEU A 291 1.75 -0.39 -8.99
N ASP A 292 1.98 -1.44 -8.19
CA ASP A 292 3.24 -1.56 -7.45
C ASP A 292 4.38 -1.92 -8.41
N GLN A 293 5.47 -1.16 -8.38
CA GLN A 293 6.73 -1.46 -9.06
C GLN A 293 7.92 -1.39 -8.11
N GLY A 294 7.68 -1.40 -6.79
CA GLY A 294 8.73 -1.25 -5.77
C GLY A 294 9.86 -2.27 -5.89
N ARG A 295 9.59 -3.48 -6.41
CA ARG A 295 10.58 -4.56 -6.54
C ARG A 295 10.68 -5.15 -7.94
N SER A 296 10.24 -4.40 -8.95
CA SER A 296 10.05 -4.90 -10.31
C SER A 296 11.13 -4.47 -11.32
N GLY A 297 12.22 -3.83 -10.89
CA GLY A 297 13.24 -3.26 -11.79
C GLY A 297 13.94 -4.32 -12.64
N LYS A 298 14.45 -5.39 -12.02
CA LYS A 298 15.07 -6.49 -12.75
C LYS A 298 14.04 -7.48 -13.29
N GLN A 299 14.00 -7.64 -14.62
CA GLN A 299 13.22 -8.67 -15.32
C GLN A 299 14.10 -9.44 -16.31
N PRO A 300 13.93 -10.77 -16.48
CA PRO A 300 13.15 -11.63 -15.59
C PRO A 300 13.76 -11.67 -14.17
N THR A 301 12.92 -11.99 -13.19
CA THR A 301 13.36 -12.20 -11.81
C THR A 301 14.01 -13.58 -11.65
N GLY A 302 14.56 -13.88 -10.48
CA GLY A 302 15.10 -15.22 -10.15
C GLY A 302 14.03 -16.26 -9.80
N ARG A 303 12.77 -16.05 -10.21
CA ARG A 303 11.66 -16.98 -9.94
C ARG A 303 11.82 -18.24 -10.79
N GLN A 304 11.65 -19.41 -10.17
CA GLN A 304 11.53 -20.69 -10.88
C GLN A 304 10.09 -20.94 -11.31
N ILE A 305 9.13 -20.58 -10.46
CA ILE A 305 7.70 -20.59 -10.77
C ILE A 305 7.08 -19.26 -10.39
N TRP A 306 6.01 -18.87 -11.08
CA TRP A 306 5.40 -17.55 -10.86
C TRP A 306 4.82 -17.37 -9.46
N GLY A 307 4.32 -18.47 -8.87
CA GLY A 307 3.76 -18.52 -7.53
C GLY A 307 4.79 -18.45 -6.40
N ASP A 308 6.09 -18.34 -6.71
CA ASP A 308 7.09 -18.01 -5.69
C ASP A 308 7.02 -16.50 -5.43
N TRP A 309 6.70 -16.13 -4.19
CA TRP A 309 6.46 -14.74 -3.78
C TRP A 309 7.38 -14.25 -2.67
N CYS A 310 8.03 -15.15 -1.92
CA CYS A 310 8.73 -14.76 -0.70
C CYS A 310 10.23 -14.50 -0.94
N ASN A 311 10.67 -13.27 -0.68
CA ASN A 311 12.08 -12.84 -0.69
C ASN A 311 12.81 -13.25 -1.97
N ILE A 312 12.23 -12.97 -3.13
CA ILE A 312 12.70 -13.46 -4.43
C ILE A 312 14.10 -12.94 -4.80
N LYS A 313 14.97 -13.83 -5.25
CA LYS A 313 16.31 -13.53 -5.78
C LYS A 313 16.25 -12.77 -7.10
N GLU A 314 17.34 -12.07 -7.39
CA GLU A 314 17.53 -11.35 -8.66
C GLU A 314 16.37 -10.38 -8.99
N VAL A 315 15.96 -9.62 -7.99
CA VAL A 315 15.00 -8.51 -8.13
C VAL A 315 15.71 -7.18 -7.82
N GLY A 316 15.11 -6.08 -8.24
CA GLY A 316 15.65 -4.73 -8.14
C GLY A 316 14.57 -3.71 -7.85
N PHE A 317 14.93 -2.58 -7.24
CA PHE A 317 14.01 -1.44 -7.16
C PHE A 317 13.57 -1.02 -8.56
N GLY A 318 12.26 -0.88 -8.77
CA GLY A 318 11.70 -0.61 -10.10
C GLY A 318 11.41 0.86 -10.38
N ALA A 319 10.57 1.10 -11.40
CA ALA A 319 10.12 2.43 -11.79
C ALA A 319 9.66 3.25 -10.58
N ARG A 320 10.10 4.51 -10.49
CA ARG A 320 9.76 5.38 -9.36
C ARG A 320 8.29 5.78 -9.41
N PRO A 321 7.65 6.07 -8.27
CA PRO A 321 6.26 6.48 -8.24
C PRO A 321 5.99 7.68 -9.16
N THR A 322 4.97 7.59 -10.02
CA THR A 322 4.63 8.62 -10.99
C THR A 322 3.17 8.53 -11.42
N VAL A 323 2.54 9.69 -11.58
CA VAL A 323 1.21 9.85 -12.19
C VAL A 323 1.27 10.02 -13.72
N LYS A 324 2.47 10.18 -14.28
CA LYS A 324 2.69 10.33 -15.73
C LYS A 324 2.79 8.96 -16.39
N THR A 325 1.70 8.22 -16.39
CA THR A 325 1.62 6.83 -16.88
C THR A 325 1.35 6.76 -18.38
N GLY A 326 0.69 7.79 -18.94
CA GLY A 326 0.25 7.82 -20.33
C GLY A 326 -0.93 6.90 -20.63
N ILE A 327 -1.62 6.39 -19.60
CA ILE A 327 -2.68 5.39 -19.72
C ILE A 327 -3.87 5.81 -18.87
N ASP A 328 -5.03 6.00 -19.51
CA ASP A 328 -6.22 6.58 -18.88
C ASP A 328 -6.74 5.79 -17.67
N THR A 329 -6.54 4.47 -17.67
CA THR A 329 -6.96 3.59 -16.58
C THR A 329 -5.88 3.39 -15.51
N LEU A 330 -4.64 3.84 -15.71
CA LEU A 330 -3.56 3.69 -14.72
C LEU A 330 -3.28 5.06 -14.09
N ASP A 331 -3.81 5.27 -12.88
CA ASP A 331 -3.69 6.55 -12.18
C ASP A 331 -2.26 6.82 -11.70
N ALA A 332 -1.52 5.79 -11.25
CA ALA A 332 -0.10 5.92 -10.95
C ALA A 332 0.64 4.57 -10.90
N ILE A 333 1.94 4.64 -11.20
CA ILE A 333 2.93 3.69 -10.69
C ILE A 333 3.26 4.11 -9.27
N VAL A 334 3.33 3.17 -8.34
CA VAL A 334 3.57 3.40 -6.91
C VAL A 334 4.52 2.35 -6.34
N TRP A 335 5.04 2.60 -5.15
CA TRP A 335 5.76 1.61 -4.35
C TRP A 335 4.92 1.26 -3.14
N VAL A 336 4.34 0.05 -3.14
CA VAL A 336 3.43 -0.36 -2.06
C VAL A 336 4.20 -1.11 -1.00
N LYS A 337 4.82 -2.24 -1.36
CA LYS A 337 5.72 -2.98 -0.45
C LYS A 337 7.06 -2.25 -0.31
N PRO A 338 7.47 -1.82 0.90
CA PRO A 338 8.78 -1.23 1.11
C PRO A 338 9.86 -2.30 0.94
N GLY A 339 10.69 -2.16 -0.10
CA GLY A 339 11.74 -3.14 -0.40
C GLY A 339 12.81 -3.15 0.68
N GLY A 340 13.17 -4.33 1.19
CA GLY A 340 14.08 -4.47 2.35
C GLY A 340 13.36 -4.93 3.61
N GLU A 341 12.06 -4.69 3.75
CA GLU A 341 11.24 -5.40 4.73
C GLU A 341 10.97 -6.84 4.22
N SER A 342 11.33 -7.86 5.00
CA SER A 342 11.18 -9.28 4.63
C SER A 342 9.72 -9.64 4.34
N ASP A 343 9.52 -10.58 3.43
CA ASP A 343 8.22 -11.20 3.14
C ASP A 343 7.91 -12.35 4.12
N GLY A 344 8.92 -12.89 4.81
CA GLY A 344 8.77 -14.05 5.68
C GLY A 344 10.07 -14.74 6.08
N THR A 345 10.03 -15.45 7.20
CA THR A 345 11.18 -16.19 7.74
C THR A 345 11.47 -17.44 6.94
N SER A 346 12.76 -17.74 6.72
CA SER A 346 13.20 -19.02 6.16
C SER A 346 13.50 -20.07 7.24
N ASP A 347 13.35 -19.73 8.53
CA ASP A 347 13.54 -20.66 9.63
C ASP A 347 12.33 -21.60 9.75
N SER A 348 12.52 -22.86 9.36
CA SER A 348 11.49 -23.90 9.41
C SER A 348 10.94 -24.20 10.81
N THR A 349 11.60 -23.73 11.87
CA THR A 349 11.16 -23.90 13.27
C THR A 349 10.29 -22.75 13.76
N ALA A 350 10.22 -21.64 13.02
CA ALA A 350 9.41 -20.48 13.37
C ALA A 350 7.90 -20.77 13.21
N SER A 351 7.09 -20.19 14.10
CA SER A 351 5.63 -20.41 14.09
C SER A 351 4.92 -19.87 12.85
N ARG A 352 5.50 -18.86 12.19
CA ARG A 352 5.00 -18.25 10.94
C ARG A 352 5.74 -18.71 9.69
N TYR A 353 6.51 -19.80 9.78
CA TYR A 353 7.23 -20.33 8.62
C TYR A 353 6.26 -20.70 7.48
N ASP A 354 6.58 -20.22 6.29
CA ASP A 354 5.94 -20.58 5.03
C ASP A 354 7.00 -21.20 4.11
N GLU A 355 6.70 -22.35 3.52
CA GLU A 355 7.63 -23.08 2.64
C GLU A 355 8.06 -22.25 1.42
N LYS A 356 7.26 -21.27 1.01
CA LYS A 356 7.61 -20.36 -0.07
C LYS A 356 8.81 -19.47 0.27
N CYS A 357 9.11 -19.26 1.55
CA CYS A 357 10.24 -18.46 2.03
C CYS A 357 11.58 -19.20 2.09
N SER A 358 11.58 -20.50 1.79
CA SER A 358 12.79 -21.32 1.65
C SER A 358 12.90 -21.97 0.26
N SER A 359 12.10 -21.50 -0.70
CA SER A 359 12.15 -21.97 -2.09
C SER A 359 13.51 -21.71 -2.72
N ALA A 360 13.82 -22.41 -3.83
CA ALA A 360 15.04 -22.14 -4.60
C ALA A 360 15.11 -20.67 -5.09
N SER A 361 13.95 -20.05 -5.31
CA SER A 361 13.80 -18.66 -5.72
C SER A 361 14.07 -17.66 -4.59
N SER A 362 14.09 -18.07 -3.32
CA SER A 362 14.16 -17.17 -2.16
C SER A 362 15.58 -16.90 -1.68
N VAL A 363 15.87 -15.66 -1.30
CA VAL A 363 17.08 -15.27 -0.57
C VAL A 363 16.94 -15.79 0.87
N THR A 364 17.94 -16.55 1.31
CA THR A 364 18.00 -17.14 2.66
C THR A 364 19.41 -16.97 3.25
N PRO A 365 19.56 -16.94 4.58
CA PRO A 365 18.50 -16.95 5.59
C PRO A 365 17.72 -15.63 5.62
N ALA A 366 16.40 -15.70 5.78
CA ALA A 366 15.51 -14.53 5.83
C ALA A 366 14.89 -14.37 7.23
N PRO A 367 14.74 -13.12 7.72
CA PRO A 367 14.09 -12.85 9.00
C PRO A 367 12.56 -12.89 8.90
N GLU A 368 11.88 -12.74 10.03
CA GLU A 368 10.41 -12.63 10.12
C GLU A 368 9.80 -11.60 9.16
N ALA A 369 8.58 -11.84 8.70
CA ALA A 369 7.86 -10.90 7.84
C ALA A 369 7.79 -9.50 8.47
N GLY A 370 8.07 -8.48 7.66
CA GLY A 370 8.13 -7.08 8.10
C GLY A 370 9.41 -6.67 8.83
N ALA A 371 10.30 -7.60 9.18
CA ALA A 371 11.60 -7.25 9.74
C ALA A 371 12.58 -6.81 8.63
N TRP A 372 13.52 -5.93 8.97
CA TRP A 372 14.56 -5.48 8.05
C TRP A 372 15.46 -6.63 7.59
N PHE A 373 15.62 -6.76 6.27
CA PHE A 373 16.44 -7.75 5.59
C PHE A 373 17.53 -7.04 4.76
N GLN A 374 18.70 -6.88 5.38
CA GLN A 374 19.81 -6.09 4.85
C GLN A 374 20.32 -6.60 3.49
N GLU A 375 20.59 -7.89 3.38
CA GLU A 375 21.13 -8.52 2.16
C GLU A 375 20.14 -8.38 1.00
N TYR A 376 18.85 -8.45 1.29
CA TYR A 376 17.79 -8.25 0.31
C TYR A 376 17.71 -6.80 -0.17
N PHE A 377 17.80 -5.83 0.76
CA PHE A 377 17.86 -4.41 0.41
C PHE A 377 19.08 -4.09 -0.47
N GLU A 378 20.25 -4.65 -0.16
CA GLU A 378 21.45 -4.50 -0.99
C GLU A 378 21.27 -5.06 -2.40
N MET A 379 20.63 -6.23 -2.53
CA MET A 379 20.30 -6.80 -3.83
C MET A 379 19.37 -5.88 -4.62
N LEU A 380 18.35 -5.31 -3.97
CA LEU A 380 17.42 -4.37 -4.60
C LEU A 380 18.12 -3.12 -5.12
N LEU A 381 19.10 -2.58 -4.36
CA LEU A 381 19.92 -1.43 -4.79
C LEU A 381 20.81 -1.77 -5.99
N LYS A 382 21.49 -2.93 -5.95
CA LYS A 382 22.42 -3.36 -7.01
C LYS A 382 21.70 -3.60 -8.34
N ASN A 383 20.47 -4.09 -8.28
CA ASN A 383 19.66 -4.43 -9.44
C ASN A 383 18.62 -3.36 -9.79
N ALA A 384 18.68 -2.16 -9.18
CA ALA A 384 17.69 -1.12 -9.40
C ALA A 384 17.65 -0.70 -10.89
N ASP A 385 16.44 -0.67 -11.45
CA ASP A 385 16.19 -0.20 -12.81
C ASP A 385 14.91 0.67 -12.84
N PRO A 386 15.03 1.99 -13.08
CA PRO A 386 16.27 2.74 -13.30
C PRO A 386 17.21 2.72 -12.08
N ALA A 387 18.51 2.88 -12.30
CA ALA A 387 19.50 3.00 -11.22
C ALA A 387 19.28 4.27 -10.38
N PHE A 388 19.78 4.28 -9.14
CA PHE A 388 19.65 5.39 -8.19
C PHE A 388 20.75 6.45 -8.32
#